data_AF-A0A8S2Y4G1-F1
#
_entry.id   AF-A0A8S2Y4G1-F1
#
_cell.length_a   1.000
_cell.length_b   1.000
_cell.length_c   1.000
_cell.angle_alpha   90.00
_cell.angle_beta   90.00
_cell.angle_gamma   90.00
#
_symmetry.space_group_name_H-M   'P 1'
#
loop_
_entity.id
_entity.type
_entity.pdbx_description
1 polymer ?
#
loop_
_entity_poly.entity_id
_entity_poly.type
_entity_poly.pdbx_seq_one_letter_code
_entity_poly.pdbx_strand_id
1 'polypeptide(L)'
;LQKELNQEELTKFGDLLSRWQAEKITFRSFVEQTSNLYGESRLYLLNEMEHFAPVEEQIWFEEFLKDLNVNTTTSSTETLLLEEQSGNSNTQI
;
A
#
# COMPACT_ATOMS: atom_id res chain seq x y z
N LEU A 1 -15.00 2.26 1.79
CA LEU A 1 -15.06 1.67 0.42
C LEU A 1 -15.87 2.48 -0.60
N GLN A 2 -17.20 2.64 -0.48
CA GLN A 2 -18.01 3.32 -1.54
C GLN A 2 -17.69 4.81 -1.79
N LYS A 3 -17.03 5.49 -0.84
CA LYS A 3 -16.56 6.88 -1.02
C LYS A 3 -15.20 6.99 -1.71
N GLU A 4 -14.44 5.89 -1.74
CA GLU A 4 -13.02 5.86 -2.13
C GLU A 4 -12.77 5.06 -3.43
N LEU A 5 -13.72 4.19 -3.79
CA LEU A 5 -13.68 3.35 -4.98
C LEU A 5 -14.82 3.72 -5.92
N ASN A 6 -14.52 3.77 -7.22
CA ASN A 6 -15.54 3.94 -8.24
C ASN A 6 -16.35 2.63 -8.46
N GLN A 7 -17.43 2.71 -9.26
CA GLN A 7 -18.32 1.56 -9.47
C GLN A 7 -17.62 0.34 -10.11
N GLU A 8 -16.65 0.55 -10.99
CA GLU A 8 -15.87 -0.52 -11.61
C GLU A 8 -14.94 -1.18 -10.59
N GLU A 9 -14.24 -0.38 -9.78
CA GLU A 9 -13.37 -0.86 -8.71
C GLU A 9 -14.16 -1.65 -7.66
N LEU A 10 -15.34 -1.15 -7.26
CA LEU A 10 -16.24 -1.88 -6.36
C LEU A 10 -16.70 -3.22 -6.95
N THR A 11 -16.95 -3.27 -8.27
CA THR A 11 -17.31 -4.51 -8.96
C THR A 11 -16.16 -5.51 -8.94
N LYS A 12 -14.93 -5.06 -9.24
CA LYS A 12 -13.72 -5.89 -9.19
C LYS A 12 -13.43 -6.40 -7.78
N PHE A 13 -13.57 -5.53 -6.77
CA PHE A 13 -13.43 -5.91 -5.38
C PHE A 13 -14.45 -6.99 -4.99
N GLY A 14 -15.72 -6.82 -5.38
CA GLY A 14 -16.77 -7.81 -5.15
C GLY A 14 -16.48 -9.17 -5.79
N ASP A 15 -15.92 -9.20 -7.00
CA ASP A 15 -15.49 -10.44 -7.65
C ASP A 15 -14.34 -11.12 -6.89
N LEU A 16 -13.31 -10.36 -6.51
CA LEU A 16 -12.19 -10.86 -5.71
C LEU A 16 -12.65 -11.46 -4.38
N LEU A 17 -13.54 -10.77 -3.67
CA LEU A 17 -14.13 -11.25 -2.43
C LEU A 17 -14.92 -12.55 -2.63
N SER A 18 -15.74 -12.61 -3.69
CA SER A 18 -16.54 -13.79 -4.02
C SER A 18 -15.65 -15.00 -4.35
N ARG A 19 -14.54 -14.79 -5.09
CA ARG A 19 -13.57 -15.84 -5.43
C ARG A 19 -12.82 -16.35 -4.21
N TRP A 20 -12.47 -15.48 -3.26
CA TRP A 20 -11.85 -15.90 -2.02
C TRP A 20 -12.82 -16.70 -1.14
N GLN A 21 -14.06 -16.22 -0.97
CA GLN A 21 -15.10 -16.95 -0.22
C GLN A 21 -15.46 -18.30 -0.84
N ALA A 22 -15.37 -18.42 -2.16
CA ALA A 22 -15.57 -19.68 -2.89
C ALA A 22 -14.30 -20.56 -2.97
N GLU A 23 -13.26 -20.22 -2.19
CA GLU A 23 -11.97 -20.93 -2.10
C GLU A 23 -11.26 -21.09 -3.46
N LYS A 24 -11.53 -20.19 -4.41
CA LYS A 24 -10.88 -20.19 -5.74
C LYS A 24 -9.52 -19.52 -5.74
N ILE A 25 -9.25 -18.69 -4.73
CA ILE A 25 -7.98 -18.02 -4.50
C ILE A 25 -7.66 -18.04 -3.00
N THR A 26 -6.38 -17.96 -2.65
CA THR A 26 -5.93 -17.87 -1.27
C THR A 26 -6.15 -16.47 -0.70
N PHE A 27 -6.14 -16.34 0.63
CA PHE A 27 -6.20 -15.04 1.29
C PHE A 27 -5.07 -14.11 0.83
N ARG A 28 -3.83 -14.63 0.68
CA ARG A 28 -2.70 -13.85 0.16
C ARG A 28 -2.96 -13.30 -1.24
N SER A 29 -3.43 -14.15 -2.14
CA SER A 29 -3.75 -13.75 -3.52
C SER A 29 -4.89 -12.74 -3.57
N PHE A 30 -5.86 -12.84 -2.66
CA PHE A 30 -6.91 -11.85 -2.49
C PHE A 30 -6.37 -10.50 -2.04
N VAL A 31 -5.51 -10.47 -1.02
CA VAL A 31 -4.85 -9.26 -0.50
C VAL A 31 -3.98 -8.58 -1.56
N GLU A 32 -3.14 -9.34 -2.28
CA GLU A 32 -2.27 -8.81 -3.34
C GLU A 32 -3.06 -8.22 -4.52
N GLN A 33 -4.13 -8.88 -4.95
CA GLN A 33 -4.99 -8.33 -6.02
C GLN A 33 -5.76 -7.10 -5.54
N THR A 34 -6.18 -7.09 -4.28
CA THR A 34 -6.87 -5.95 -3.67
C THR A 34 -5.94 -4.75 -3.49
N SER A 35 -4.68 -4.95 -3.08
CA SER A 35 -3.70 -3.88 -2.97
C SER A 35 -3.43 -3.21 -4.32
N ASN A 36 -3.29 -4.02 -5.38
CA ASN A 36 -3.15 -3.54 -6.75
C ASN A 36 -4.40 -2.78 -7.23
N LEU A 37 -5.60 -3.23 -6.85
CA LEU A 37 -6.85 -2.55 -7.19
C LEU A 37 -6.97 -1.17 -6.51
N TYR A 38 -6.55 -1.07 -5.25
CA TYR A 38 -6.58 0.20 -4.52
C TYR A 38 -5.50 1.16 -5.01
N GLY A 39 -4.34 0.64 -5.39
CA GLY A 39 -3.17 1.45 -5.74
C GLY A 39 -2.56 2.12 -4.50
N GLU A 40 -1.35 2.67 -4.68
CA GLU A 40 -0.48 3.14 -3.59
C GLU A 40 -1.14 4.16 -2.66
N SER A 41 -1.97 5.06 -3.20
CA SER A 41 -2.63 6.13 -2.45
C SER A 41 -3.75 5.66 -1.52
N ARG A 42 -4.25 4.43 -1.71
CA ARG A 42 -5.41 3.87 -0.98
C ARG A 42 -5.10 2.57 -0.26
N LEU A 43 -3.82 2.22 -0.11
CA LEU A 43 -3.40 1.01 0.62
C LEU A 43 -3.84 1.00 2.09
N TYR A 44 -4.08 2.17 2.68
CA TYR A 44 -4.63 2.30 4.03
C TYR A 44 -5.98 1.58 4.20
N LEU A 45 -6.73 1.35 3.11
CA LEU A 45 -7.99 0.58 3.13
C LEU A 45 -7.78 -0.90 3.44
N LEU A 46 -6.57 -1.44 3.25
CA LEU A 46 -6.26 -2.83 3.62
C LEU A 46 -6.23 -3.03 5.14
N ASN A 47 -5.99 -1.98 5.95
CA ASN A 47 -6.05 -2.10 7.40
C ASN A 47 -7.44 -2.52 7.90
N GLU A 48 -8.51 -2.13 7.20
CA GLU A 48 -9.87 -2.57 7.54
C GLU A 48 -10.05 -4.09 7.38
N MET A 49 -9.17 -4.74 6.61
CA MET A 49 -9.24 -6.17 6.31
C MET A 49 -8.57 -7.06 7.37
N GLU A 50 -7.84 -6.48 8.33
CA GLU A 50 -7.12 -7.22 9.39
C GLU A 50 -8.04 -8.14 10.18
N HIS A 51 -9.25 -7.67 10.48
CA HIS A 51 -10.25 -8.42 11.24
C HIS A 51 -10.83 -9.63 10.48
N PHE A 52 -10.55 -9.74 9.18
CA PHE A 52 -11.01 -10.82 8.32
C PHE A 52 -9.89 -11.78 7.91
N ALA A 53 -8.65 -11.51 8.32
CA ALA A 53 -7.53 -12.39 8.05
C ALA A 53 -7.73 -13.73 8.79
N PRO A 54 -7.55 -14.88 8.11
CA PRO A 54 -7.44 -16.17 8.79
C PRO A 54 -6.32 -16.13 9.83
N VAL A 55 -6.51 -16.81 10.96
CA VAL A 55 -5.56 -16.82 12.09
C VAL A 55 -4.16 -17.26 11.63
N GLU A 56 -4.10 -18.21 10.70
CA GLU A 56 -2.86 -18.75 10.15
C GLU A 56 -2.09 -17.75 9.28
N GLU A 57 -2.79 -16.77 8.72
CA GLU A 57 -2.22 -15.76 7.81
C GLU A 57 -2.04 -14.40 8.48
N GLN A 58 -2.42 -14.27 9.76
CA GLN A 58 -2.44 -12.99 10.47
C GLN A 58 -1.04 -12.37 10.59
N ILE A 59 -0.03 -13.17 10.95
CA ILE A 59 1.37 -12.71 11.04
C ILE A 59 1.86 -12.21 9.69
N TRP A 60 1.61 -12.97 8.62
CA TRP A 60 2.00 -12.58 7.27
C TRP A 60 1.30 -11.28 6.84
N PHE A 61 0.02 -11.13 7.18
CA PHE A 61 -0.75 -9.94 6.82
C PHE A 61 -0.25 -8.68 7.55
N GLU A 62 0.08 -8.80 8.84
CA GLU A 62 0.69 -7.71 9.60
C GLU A 62 2.05 -7.29 9.02
N GLU A 63 2.90 -8.25 8.65
CA GLU A 63 4.18 -7.97 7.98
C GLU A 63 3.97 -7.29 6.63
N PHE A 64 3.01 -7.77 5.84
CA PHE A 64 2.65 -7.16 4.56
C PHE A 64 2.19 -5.71 4.72
N LEU A 65 1.34 -5.41 5.70
CA LEU A 65 0.90 -4.04 5.98
C LEU A 65 2.06 -3.14 6.44
N LYS A 66 3.00 -3.66 7.24
CA LYS A 66 4.19 -2.92 7.66
C LYS A 66 5.06 -2.54 6.46
N ASP A 67 5.31 -3.48 5.55
CA ASP A 67 6.11 -3.25 4.34
C ASP A 67 5.46 -2.19 3.44
N LEU A 68 4.14 -2.24 3.28
CA LEU A 68 3.39 -1.22 2.54
C LEU A 68 3.53 0.18 3.19
N ASN A 69 3.43 0.28 4.52
CA ASN A 69 3.60 1.55 5.23
C ASN A 69 5.02 2.12 5.09
N VAL A 70 6.06 1.27 5.13
CA VAL A 70 7.45 1.70 4.91
C VAL A 70 7.60 2.36 3.54
N ASN A 71 7.02 1.77 2.49
CA ASN A 71 7.09 2.31 1.13
C ASN A 71 6.30 3.62 0.95
N THR A 72 5.18 3.82 1.67
CA THR A 72 4.46 5.10 1.64
C THR A 72 5.21 6.24 2.35
N THR A 73 6.09 5.91 3.31
CA THR A 73 6.82 6.91 4.10
C THR A 73 8.12 7.34 3.40
N THR A 74 8.78 6.42 2.68
CA THR A 74 10.02 6.71 1.94
C THR A 74 9.80 7.62 0.72
N SER A 75 8.57 7.69 0.18
CA SER A 75 8.22 8.61 -0.90
C SER A 75 8.08 10.09 -0.44
N SER A 76 8.11 10.37 0.86
CA SER A 76 8.02 11.75 1.40
C SER A 76 9.37 12.32 1.87
N THR A 77 10.49 11.63 1.64
CA THR A 77 11.84 12.09 2.04
C THR A 77 12.78 12.39 0.87
N GLU A 78 12.29 12.43 -0.37
CA GLU A 78 13.11 12.79 -1.54
C GLU A 78 13.09 14.28 -1.90
N THR A 79 12.70 15.17 -0.98
CA THR A 79 12.70 16.62 -1.22
C THR A 79 13.19 17.39 0.00
N LEU A 80 14.40 17.12 0.49
CA LEU A 80 15.11 17.99 1.43
C LEU A 80 16.63 17.79 1.37
N LEU A 81 17.22 17.71 0.16
CA LEU A 81 18.68 17.68 0.02
C LEU A 81 19.16 18.27 -1.32
N LEU A 82 18.67 19.47 -1.63
CA LEU A 82 19.25 20.35 -2.65
C LEU A 82 19.09 21.79 -2.16
N GLU A 83 20.13 22.30 -1.49
CA GLU A 83 20.59 23.70 -1.45
C GLU A 83 21.41 23.94 -0.18
N GLU A 84 22.72 23.70 -0.27
CA GLU A 84 23.85 24.39 0.37
C GLU A 84 25.04 23.50 -0.04
N GLN A 85 25.91 23.83 -0.99
CA GLN A 85 26.72 25.03 -1.10
C GLN A 85 27.24 25.16 -2.54
N SER A 86 26.81 26.21 -3.25
CA SER A 86 27.47 26.70 -4.46
C SER A 86 28.12 28.04 -4.15
N GLY A 87 29.44 28.10 -4.32
CA GLY A 87 30.26 29.33 -4.32
C GLY A 87 30.81 29.71 -2.94
N ASN A 88 32.09 30.03 -2.76
CA ASN A 88 33.01 30.62 -3.71
C ASN A 88 34.47 30.34 -3.33
N SER A 89 35.29 30.16 -4.36
CA SER A 89 36.73 29.96 -4.32
C SER A 89 37.49 31.23 -3.91
N ASN A 90 38.69 31.03 -3.34
CA ASN A 90 39.91 31.85 -3.42
C ASN A 90 39.81 33.38 -3.27
N THR A 91 40.62 33.95 -2.37
CA THR A 91 41.68 34.94 -2.70
C THR A 91 42.57 35.21 -1.48
N GLN A 92 43.88 35.00 -1.65
CA GLN A 92 44.97 35.58 -0.86
C GLN A 92 44.96 37.10 -0.98
N ILE A 93 45.18 37.85 0.11
CA ILE A 93 46.22 38.90 0.26
C ILE A 93 46.56 39.00 1.75
#